data_AF-A0A6A7LZN9-F1
#
_entry.id   AF-A0A6A7LZN9-F1
#
_cell.length_a   1.000
_cell.length_b   1.000
_cell.length_c   1.000
_cell.angle_alpha   90.00
_cell.angle_beta   90.00
_cell.angle_gamma   90.00
#
_symmetry.space_group_name_H-M   'P 1'
#
loop_
_entity.id
_entity.type
_entity.pdbx_description
1 polymer ?
#
loop_
_entity_poly.entity_id
_entity_poly.type
_entity_poly.pdbx_seq_one_letter_code
_entity_poly.pdbx_strand_id
1 'polypeptide(L)'
;MKAYNVSGAMVVKDGKVMLERYGLGRKPEDRWISFSVTKSITSTLVGAAIRDGKIKSVDDAVTLYIPELKGSAYDGVTVRNPSP
;
A
#
# COMPACT_ATOMS: atom_id res chain seq x y z
N MET A 1 -3.33 -0.98 24.98
CA MET A 1 -1.97 -1.21 24.45
C MET A 1 -1.41 -2.57 24.88
N LYS A 2 -1.11 -2.79 26.17
CA LYS A 2 -0.44 -4.02 26.66
C LYS A 2 -1.19 -5.32 26.35
N ALA A 3 -2.50 -5.39 26.56
CA ALA A 3 -3.29 -6.61 26.38
C ALA A 3 -3.23 -7.20 24.95
N TYR A 4 -2.95 -6.36 23.94
CA TYR A 4 -2.90 -6.76 22.53
C TYR A 4 -1.53 -6.44 21.88
N ASN A 5 -0.49 -6.19 22.68
CA ASN A 5 0.85 -5.84 22.19
C ASN A 5 0.88 -4.69 21.16
N VAL A 6 0.01 -3.70 21.32
CA VAL A 6 -0.08 -2.56 20.39
C VAL A 6 1.12 -1.64 20.58
N SER A 7 1.82 -1.32 19.50
CA SER A 7 2.97 -0.39 19.48
C SER A 7 2.55 1.08 19.43
N GLY A 8 1.45 1.39 18.74
CA GLY A 8 0.91 2.74 18.63
C GLY A 8 -0.55 2.74 18.16
N ALA A 9 -1.32 3.74 18.58
CA ALA A 9 -2.69 3.97 18.15
C ALA A 9 -2.97 5.47 18.06
N MET A 10 -3.57 5.90 16.94
CA MET A 10 -3.99 7.27 16.69
C MET A 10 -5.42 7.31 16.17
N VAL A 11 -6.20 8.27 16.65
CA VAL A 11 -7.55 8.55 16.15
C VAL A 11 -7.58 9.98 15.65
N VAL A 12 -7.92 10.15 14.37
CA VAL A 12 -8.07 11.45 13.72
C VAL A 12 -9.53 11.65 13.35
N LYS A 13 -10.08 12.82 13.67
CA LYS A 13 -11.44 13.23 13.29
C LYS A 13 -11.39 14.67 12.79
N ASP A 14 -11.96 14.92 11.61
CA ASP A 14 -12.05 16.26 11.01
C ASP A 14 -10.67 16.98 10.94
N GLY A 15 -9.63 16.22 10.57
CA GLY A 15 -8.25 16.71 10.49
C GLY A 15 -7.55 16.94 11.83
N LYS A 16 -8.18 16.64 12.96
CA LYS A 16 -7.62 16.82 14.31
C LYS A 16 -7.31 15.48 14.98
N VAL A 17 -6.19 15.41 15.67
CA VAL A 17 -5.81 14.25 16.50
C VAL A 17 -6.63 14.28 17.78
N MET A 18 -7.52 13.30 17.94
CA MET A 18 -8.36 13.15 19.13
C MET A 18 -7.71 12.28 20.19
N LEU A 19 -6.87 11.34 19.75
CA LEU A 19 -6.12 10.43 20.61
C LEU A 19 -4.84 10.01 19.91
N GLU A 20 -3.76 9.97 20.69
CA GLU A 20 -2.48 9.43 20.27
C GLU A 20 -1.84 8.73 21.48
N ARG A 21 -1.48 7.45 21.32
CA ARG A 21 -0.92 6.61 22.39
C ARG A 21 0.13 5.67 21.82
N TYR A 22 1.22 5.51 22.55
CA TYR A 22 2.32 4.61 22.20
C TYR A 22 2.48 3.53 23.26
N GLY A 23 2.76 2.31 22.81
CA GLY A 23 3.09 1.16 23.64
C GLY A 23 4.52 0.70 23.40
N LEU A 24 4.97 -0.33 24.11
CA LEU A 24 6.27 -0.97 23.90
C LEU A 24 7.47 0.00 23.99
N GLY A 25 7.36 1.07 24.79
CA GLY A 25 8.40 2.08 24.96
C GLY A 25 8.61 3.01 23.76
N ARG A 26 7.71 2.99 22.77
CA ARG A 26 7.81 3.82 21.57
C ARG A 26 7.49 5.29 21.80
N LYS A 27 8.07 6.14 20.96
CA LYS A 27 7.89 7.59 20.89
C LYS A 27 7.26 8.00 19.55
N PRO A 28 6.70 9.21 19.43
CA PRO A 28 6.07 9.69 18.20
C PRO A 28 6.97 9.66 16.96
N GLU A 29 8.27 9.84 17.14
CA GLU A 29 9.25 9.92 16.05
C GLU A 29 9.75 8.54 15.59
N ASP A 30 9.42 7.49 16.35
CA ASP A 30 9.88 6.14 16.06
C ASP A 30 9.14 5.56 14.84
N ARG A 31 9.90 5.03 13.88
CA ARG A 31 9.32 4.31 12.73
C ARG A 31 8.90 2.90 13.14
N TRP A 32 7.80 2.43 12.57
CA TRP A 32 7.30 1.07 12.72
C TRP A 32 7.11 0.42 11.35
N ILE A 33 7.37 -0.88 11.27
CA ILE A 33 7.16 -1.66 10.06
C ILE A 33 5.65 -1.79 9.77
N SER A 34 5.22 -1.27 8.62
CA SER A 34 3.81 -1.19 8.23
C SER A 34 3.24 -2.51 7.65
N PHE A 35 4.10 -3.48 7.36
CA PHE A 35 3.72 -4.74 6.68
C PHE A 35 2.84 -4.48 5.45
N SER A 36 1.68 -5.16 5.35
CA SER A 36 0.79 -5.07 4.18
C SER A 36 0.06 -3.73 4.04
N VAL A 37 0.10 -2.81 5.02
CA VAL A 37 -0.45 -1.46 4.83
C VAL A 37 0.22 -0.76 3.65
N THR A 38 1.50 -1.02 3.39
CA THR A 38 2.24 -0.48 2.25
C THR A 38 1.59 -0.77 0.90
N LYS A 39 0.84 -1.87 0.76
CA LYS A 39 0.14 -2.21 -0.50
C LYS A 39 -0.88 -1.16 -0.89
N SER A 40 -1.57 -0.55 0.09
CA SER A 40 -2.53 0.54 -0.19
C SER A 40 -1.85 1.78 -0.78
N ILE A 41 -0.62 2.08 -0.36
CA ILE A 41 0.19 3.16 -0.92
C ILE A 41 0.56 2.82 -2.36
N THR A 42 1.02 1.61 -2.63
CA THR A 42 1.32 1.15 -4.00
C THR A 42 0.08 1.24 -4.90
N SER A 43 -1.10 0.79 -4.46
CA SER A 43 -2.35 0.91 -5.22
C SER A 43 -2.74 2.37 -5.48
N THR A 44 -2.50 3.26 -4.51
CA THR A 44 -2.72 4.71 -4.67
C THR A 44 -1.82 5.29 -5.75
N LEU A 45 -0.54 4.88 -5.78
CA LEU A 45 0.41 5.30 -6.81
C LEU A 45 0.05 4.75 -8.19
N VAL A 46 -0.48 3.52 -8.29
CA VAL A 46 -1.04 2.99 -9.54
C VAL A 46 -2.19 3.85 -10.03
N GLY A 47 -3.12 4.25 -9.14
CA GLY A 47 -4.20 5.18 -9.47
C GLY A 47 -3.70 6.53 -9.98
N ALA A 48 -2.66 7.09 -9.35
CA ALA A 48 -2.01 8.31 -9.82
C ALA A 48 -1.38 8.12 -11.21
N ALA A 49 -0.65 7.02 -11.43
CA ALA A 49 -0.04 6.70 -12.73
C ALA A 49 -1.08 6.54 -13.85
N ILE A 50 -2.28 6.04 -13.53
CA ILE A 50 -3.40 5.97 -14.48
C ILE A 50 -3.88 7.37 -14.85
N ARG A 51 -4.16 8.20 -13.83
CA ARG A 51 -4.57 9.59 -14.04
C ARG A 51 -3.55 10.37 -14.87
N ASP A 52 -2.27 10.10 -14.66
CA ASP A 52 -1.17 10.77 -15.34
C ASP A 52 -0.86 10.13 -16.73
N GLY A 53 -1.67 9.16 -17.17
CA GLY A 53 -1.57 8.52 -18.50
C GLY A 53 -0.37 7.58 -18.67
N LYS A 54 0.31 7.21 -17.58
CA LYS A 54 1.46 6.28 -17.59
C LYS A 54 1.01 4.81 -17.61
N ILE A 55 -0.17 4.54 -17.05
CA ILE A 55 -0.89 3.27 -17.18
C ILE A 55 -2.22 3.60 -17.86
N LYS A 56 -2.56 2.91 -18.95
CA LYS A 56 -3.78 3.18 -19.72
C LYS A 56 -5.02 2.64 -19.02
N SER A 57 -4.96 1.40 -18.53
CA SER A 57 -6.07 0.75 -17.83
C SER A 57 -5.56 -0.22 -16.77
N VAL A 58 -6.38 -0.45 -15.74
CA VAL A 58 -6.17 -1.55 -14.79
C VAL A 58 -6.40 -2.92 -15.45
N ASP A 59 -7.10 -2.97 -16.57
CA ASP A 59 -7.36 -4.22 -17.30
C ASP A 59 -6.25 -4.56 -18.31
N ASP A 60 -5.23 -3.71 -18.41
CA ASP A 60 -4.04 -4.00 -19.20
C ASP A 60 -3.25 -5.15 -18.58
N ALA A 61 -2.67 -5.99 -19.43
CA ALA A 61 -1.71 -6.99 -19.00
C ALA A 61 -0.45 -6.31 -18.43
N VAL A 62 0.08 -6.83 -17.32
CA VAL A 62 1.30 -6.29 -16.69
C VAL A 62 2.52 -6.35 -17.62
N THR A 63 2.53 -7.31 -18.55
CA THR A 63 3.56 -7.48 -19.58
C THR A 63 3.59 -6.36 -20.61
N LEU A 64 2.57 -5.50 -20.68
CA LEU A 64 2.61 -4.26 -21.48
C LEU A 64 3.60 -3.25 -20.90
N TYR A 65 3.75 -3.23 -19.57
CA TYR A 65 4.59 -2.29 -18.84
C TYR A 65 5.93 -2.89 -18.43
N ILE A 66 5.98 -4.22 -18.26
CA ILE A 66 7.17 -4.98 -17.87
C ILE A 66 7.35 -6.14 -18.86
N PRO A 67 7.90 -5.89 -20.06
CA PRO A 67 8.00 -6.88 -21.13
C PRO A 67 8.76 -8.15 -20.74
N GLU A 68 9.66 -8.06 -19.76
CA GLU A 68 10.47 -9.17 -19.23
C GLU A 68 9.64 -10.26 -18.53
N LEU A 69 8.38 -9.95 -18.17
CA LEU A 69 7.48 -10.92 -17.55
C LEU A 69 6.77 -11.85 -18.54
N LYS A 70 6.95 -11.66 -19.85
CA LYS A 70 6.38 -12.56 -20.88
C LYS A 70 6.94 -13.98 -20.72
N GLY A 71 6.06 -14.97 -20.83
CA GLY A 71 6.39 -16.38 -20.58
C GLY A 71 6.56 -16.77 -19.10
N SER A 72 6.41 -15.84 -18.16
CA SER A 72 6.35 -16.14 -16.72
C SER A 72 4.92 -16.45 -16.28
N ALA A 73 4.72 -16.78 -15.01
CA ALA A 73 3.39 -16.93 -14.41
C ALA A 73 2.56 -15.62 -14.44
N TYR A 74 3.21 -14.47 -14.70
CA TYR A 74 2.55 -13.18 -14.84
C TYR A 74 2.10 -12.86 -16.28
N ASP A 75 2.37 -13.74 -17.24
CA ASP A 75 1.89 -13.51 -18.61
C ASP A 75 0.37 -13.57 -18.67
N GLY A 76 -0.24 -12.54 -19.26
CA GLY A 76 -1.70 -12.34 -19.27
C GLY A 76 -2.32 -11.83 -17.97
N VAL A 77 -1.56 -11.73 -16.87
CA VAL A 77 -2.05 -11.15 -15.61
C VAL A 77 -2.29 -9.65 -15.78
N THR A 78 -3.41 -9.14 -15.26
CA THR A 78 -3.78 -7.72 -15.39
C THR A 78 -3.30 -6.88 -14.21
N VAL A 79 -3.17 -5.56 -14.41
CA VAL A 79 -2.84 -4.61 -13.34
C VAL A 79 -3.87 -4.64 -12.19
N ARG A 80 -5.14 -4.93 -12.48
CA ARG A 80 -6.24 -5.04 -11.51
C ARG A 80 -6.01 -6.18 -10.52
N ASN A 81 -5.58 -7.33 -11.03
CA ASN A 81 -5.38 -8.55 -10.26
C ASN A 81 -3.95 -9.04 -10.48
N PRO A 82 -2.93 -8.39 -9.88
CA PRO A 82 -1.52 -8.66 -10.17
C PRO A 82 -1.00 -9.94 -9.50
N SER A 83 -1.86 -10.95 -9.35
CA SER A 83 -1.51 -12.26 -8.81
C SER A 83 -1.58 -13.29 -9.94
N PRO A 84 -0.54 -14.12 -10.11
CA PRO A 84 -0.57 -15.30 -10.99
C PRO A 84 -1.65 -16.31 -10.57
#